data_AF-A0A964NXT7-F1
#
_entry.id   AF-A0A964NXT7-F1
#
_cell.length_a   1.000
_cell.length_b   1.000
_cell.length_c   1.000
_cell.angle_alpha   90.00
_cell.angle_beta   90.00
_cell.angle_gamma   90.00
#
_symmetry.space_group_name_H-M   'P 1'
#
loop_
_entity.id
_entity.type
_entity.pdbx_description
1 polymer ?
#
loop_
_entity_poly.entity_id
_entity_poly.type
_entity_poly.pdbx_seq_one_letter_code
_entity_poly.pdbx_strand_id
1 'polypeptide(L)'
;MCVLGALVSVNIFLLAYELSGRHLVAVLTWLALAFSNPLWTYSLVIFPEIAAALLLLYTVRKLAIGWSMNTPSQWLLVGLAIGFLPWLSWRYAILSVTAFLYFLAGWRFHAGDKSDGNERSAFPSGGLVAPWKKLSRVSWALVAAPVGVSALLLAAYSWFIYGRPIPPPSIPELGGTLPFVLPWSGLGDLQEFARGSLGLFFDRQAGLFPLAPIYILSFGGLLLGLASPVGWVRRIFGASCFLATPYVLATGAYYFWNGSWAPPARMITVVAPLGAAGLALLLASSPRRSPTWPLLLVTTTVGMLVMGVMVANPLSMWPISSPFKLISESPALPFRERGFNLFEGLPAFSSLFEAGESSLPWQLVACLAGSGLLVALCLSFAYSEPVRPARIWRTRRIPLLGLLAAIFGGSMLGLVPGEHGRVRAQERASRSAALAN
;
A
#
# COMPACT_ATOMS: atom_id res chain seq x y z
N MET A 1 -11.05 17.56 -1.52
CA MET A 1 -10.01 16.49 -1.54
C MET A 1 -8.63 17.01 -1.89
N CYS A 2 -8.47 17.97 -2.81
CA CYS A 2 -7.16 18.54 -3.17
C CYS A 2 -6.31 18.99 -1.97
N VAL A 3 -6.91 19.66 -0.98
CA VAL A 3 -6.21 20.07 0.26
C VAL A 3 -5.66 18.86 1.02
N LEU A 4 -6.44 17.79 1.16
CA LEU A 4 -5.96 16.56 1.79
C LEU A 4 -4.85 15.90 0.97
N GLY A 5 -4.96 15.88 -0.36
CA GLY A 5 -3.90 15.40 -1.25
C GLY A 5 -2.60 16.19 -1.12
N ALA A 6 -2.68 17.51 -0.98
CA ALA A 6 -1.53 18.37 -0.71
C ALA A 6 -0.90 18.04 0.66
N LEU A 7 -1.71 17.81 1.70
CA LEU A 7 -1.22 17.41 3.02
C LEU A 7 -0.58 16.02 3.01
N VAL A 8 -1.12 15.05 2.27
CA VAL A 8 -0.47 13.74 2.03
C VAL A 8 0.89 13.96 1.40
N SER A 9 0.96 14.80 0.37
CA SER A 9 2.18 15.11 -0.36
C SER A 9 3.24 15.77 0.53
N VAL A 10 2.86 16.72 1.39
CA VAL A 10 3.76 17.29 2.41
C VAL A 10 4.29 16.21 3.35
N ASN A 11 3.44 15.27 3.78
CA ASN A 11 3.87 14.16 4.64
C ASN A 11 4.82 13.18 3.91
N ILE A 12 4.64 12.96 2.61
CA ILE A 12 5.57 12.18 1.76
C ILE A 12 6.94 12.85 1.74
N PHE A 13 6.98 14.17 1.45
CA PHE A 13 8.23 14.93 1.44
C PHE A 13 8.94 14.86 2.79
N LEU A 14 8.21 15.12 3.88
CA LEU A 14 8.79 15.14 5.21
C LEU A 14 9.29 13.75 5.64
N LEU A 15 8.54 12.68 5.38
CA LEU A 15 8.99 11.31 5.65
C LEU A 15 10.28 10.99 4.87
N ALA A 16 10.31 11.34 3.58
CA ALA A 16 11.48 11.12 2.75
C ALA A 16 12.70 11.93 3.23
N TYR A 17 12.48 13.17 3.69
CA TYR A 17 13.54 14.01 4.26
C TYR A 17 14.04 13.48 5.61
N GLU A 18 13.14 13.10 6.51
CA GLU A 18 13.48 12.51 7.82
C GLU A 18 14.31 11.22 7.68
N LEU A 19 14.00 10.40 6.68
CA LEU A 19 14.73 9.15 6.41
C LEU A 19 16.08 9.37 5.75
N SER A 20 16.15 10.28 4.77
CA SER A 20 17.35 10.42 3.93
C SER A 20 18.32 11.51 4.40
N GLY A 21 17.84 12.50 5.15
CA GLY A 21 18.57 13.73 5.47
C GLY A 21 18.92 14.58 4.23
N ARG A 22 18.34 14.31 3.06
CA ARG A 22 18.72 14.93 1.78
C ARG A 22 17.51 15.55 1.08
N HIS A 23 17.52 16.87 0.92
CA HIS A 23 16.45 17.61 0.24
C HIS A 23 16.15 17.08 -1.17
N LEU A 24 17.18 16.81 -1.97
CA LEU A 24 16.97 16.30 -3.34
C LEU A 24 16.22 14.96 -3.34
N VAL A 25 16.58 14.04 -2.44
CA VAL A 25 15.89 12.75 -2.32
C VAL A 25 14.42 12.96 -1.93
N ALA A 26 14.17 13.84 -0.96
CA ALA A 26 12.82 14.17 -0.53
C ALA A 26 11.97 14.79 -1.65
N VAL A 27 12.51 15.74 -2.42
CA VAL A 27 11.83 16.36 -3.57
C VAL A 27 11.52 15.31 -4.64
N LEU A 28 12.46 14.44 -4.97
CA LEU A 28 12.25 13.43 -6.02
C LEU A 28 11.25 12.36 -5.59
N THR A 29 11.30 11.89 -4.35
CA THR A 29 10.29 10.98 -3.80
C THR A 29 8.90 11.61 -3.78
N TRP A 30 8.81 12.88 -3.35
CA TRP A 30 7.57 13.65 -3.39
C TRP A 30 7.03 13.77 -4.81
N LEU A 31 7.84 14.25 -5.74
CA LEU A 31 7.45 14.46 -7.14
C LEU A 31 6.98 13.14 -7.77
N ALA A 32 7.74 12.07 -7.56
CA ALA A 32 7.46 10.79 -8.20
C ALA A 32 6.16 10.14 -7.70
N LEU A 33 5.85 10.24 -6.40
CA LEU A 33 4.65 9.62 -5.83
C LEU A 33 3.42 10.52 -5.89
N ALA A 34 3.55 11.83 -5.59
CA ALA A 34 2.41 12.74 -5.51
C ALA A 34 1.76 13.02 -6.87
N PHE A 35 2.55 12.99 -7.94
CA PHE A 35 2.09 13.24 -9.32
C PHE A 35 1.95 11.95 -10.15
N SER A 36 1.86 10.81 -9.48
CA SER A 36 1.53 9.54 -10.13
C SER A 36 0.21 9.00 -9.59
N ASN A 37 -0.36 8.03 -10.31
CA ASN A 37 -1.43 7.22 -9.76
C ASN A 37 -0.96 6.44 -8.51
N PRO A 38 -1.82 6.19 -7.51
CA PRO A 38 -3.21 6.67 -7.41
C PRO A 38 -3.36 8.04 -6.74
N LEU A 39 -2.29 8.61 -6.17
CA LEU A 39 -2.41 9.76 -5.27
C LEU A 39 -2.95 11.01 -5.97
N TRP A 40 -2.50 11.30 -7.19
CA TRP A 40 -3.02 12.44 -7.92
C TRP A 40 -4.50 12.23 -8.28
N THR A 41 -4.87 11.09 -8.86
CA THR A 41 -6.28 10.75 -9.18
C THR A 41 -7.20 10.93 -7.99
N TYR A 42 -6.86 10.32 -6.84
CA TYR A 42 -7.72 10.39 -5.66
C TYR A 42 -7.72 11.77 -4.97
N SER A 43 -6.77 12.65 -5.29
CA SER A 43 -6.83 14.05 -4.85
C SER A 43 -7.90 14.85 -5.62
N LEU A 44 -8.22 14.44 -6.85
CA LEU A 44 -9.17 15.09 -7.75
C LEU A 44 -10.62 14.59 -7.59
N VAL A 45 -10.82 13.40 -7.03
CA VAL A 45 -12.15 12.80 -6.83
C VAL A 45 -12.55 12.76 -5.34
N ILE A 46 -13.86 12.76 -5.05
CA ILE A 46 -14.37 12.73 -3.67
C ILE A 46 -14.43 11.28 -3.18
N PHE A 47 -13.35 10.85 -2.54
CA PHE A 47 -13.18 9.49 -2.06
C PHE A 47 -12.47 9.51 -0.69
N PRO A 48 -12.85 8.63 0.27
CA PRO A 48 -12.28 8.62 1.61
C PRO A 48 -10.79 8.19 1.64
N GLU A 49 -10.28 7.61 0.56
CA GLU A 49 -8.96 6.99 0.46
C GLU A 49 -7.83 7.97 0.78
N ILE A 50 -7.88 9.22 0.28
CA ILE A 50 -6.83 10.23 0.55
C ILE A 50 -6.90 10.72 2.00
N ALA A 51 -8.10 10.83 2.57
CA ALA A 51 -8.24 11.14 4.00
C ALA A 51 -7.62 10.02 4.84
N ALA A 52 -7.95 8.76 4.55
CA ALA A 52 -7.39 7.60 5.24
C ALA A 52 -5.86 7.52 5.05
N ALA A 53 -5.36 7.81 3.85
CA ALA A 53 -3.93 7.82 3.55
C ALA A 53 -3.18 8.88 4.37
N LEU A 54 -3.76 10.08 4.53
CA LEU A 54 -3.21 11.14 5.37
C LEU A 54 -3.12 10.70 6.85
N LEU A 55 -4.21 10.16 7.39
CA LEU A 55 -4.28 9.71 8.78
C LEU A 55 -3.29 8.57 9.04
N LEU A 56 -3.20 7.60 8.11
CA LEU A 56 -2.28 6.47 8.21
C LEU A 56 -0.82 6.93 8.15
N LEU A 57 -0.46 7.74 7.15
CA LEU A 57 0.92 8.22 6.97
C LEU A 57 1.37 9.08 8.16
N TYR A 58 0.50 9.97 8.65
CA TYR A 58 0.77 10.75 9.87
C TYR A 58 0.99 9.84 11.08
N THR A 59 0.11 8.85 11.27
CA THR A 59 0.20 7.87 12.36
C THR A 59 1.51 7.10 12.31
N VAL A 60 1.91 6.57 11.15
CA VAL A 60 3.18 5.85 10.99
C VAL A 60 4.37 6.74 11.31
N ARG A 61 4.42 7.98 10.78
CA ARG A 61 5.52 8.92 11.07
C ARG A 61 5.67 9.20 12.57
N LYS A 62 4.55 9.45 13.25
CA LYS A 62 4.55 9.79 14.69
C LYS A 62 4.84 8.60 15.58
N LEU A 63 4.35 7.40 15.24
CA LEU A 63 4.59 6.20 16.02
C LEU A 63 5.97 5.58 15.77
N ALA A 64 6.51 5.65 14.55
CA ALA A 64 7.77 4.98 14.23
C ALA A 64 9.01 5.86 14.41
N ILE A 65 8.93 7.16 14.09
CA ILE A 65 10.06 8.11 14.15
C ILE A 65 9.97 8.98 15.40
N GLY A 66 8.77 9.55 15.63
CA GLY A 66 8.57 10.63 16.58
C GLY A 66 8.26 10.20 18.01
N TRP A 67 8.36 8.92 18.39
CA TRP A 67 7.81 8.42 19.66
C TRP A 67 8.21 9.29 20.88
N SER A 68 9.49 9.61 21.01
CA SER A 68 10.04 10.46 22.06
C SER A 68 9.83 11.96 21.86
N MET A 69 9.69 12.38 20.61
CA MET A 69 9.61 13.77 20.17
C MET A 69 8.17 14.28 20.09
N ASN A 70 7.19 13.40 20.33
CA ASN A 70 5.78 13.74 20.22
C ASN A 70 5.31 14.59 21.40
N THR A 71 4.78 15.77 21.09
CA THR A 71 4.07 16.64 22.03
C THR A 71 2.69 16.04 22.40
N PRO A 72 2.07 16.47 23.51
CA PRO A 72 0.72 16.02 23.88
C PRO A 72 -0.34 16.22 22.78
N SER A 73 -0.31 17.35 22.07
CA SER A 73 -1.22 17.60 20.95
C SER A 73 -1.00 16.61 19.81
N GLN A 74 0.25 16.22 19.53
CA GLN A 74 0.55 15.21 18.51
C GLN A 74 0.05 13.82 18.92
N TRP A 75 0.14 13.45 20.21
CA TRP A 75 -0.46 12.22 20.72
C TRP A 75 -1.98 12.21 20.60
N LEU A 76 -2.63 13.32 20.94
CA LEU A 76 -4.07 13.47 20.73
C LEU A 76 -4.43 13.33 19.25
N LEU A 77 -3.67 13.97 18.35
CA LEU A 77 -3.87 13.84 16.90
C LEU A 77 -3.66 12.41 16.40
N VAL A 78 -2.72 11.65 16.97
CA VAL A 78 -2.56 10.21 16.66
C VAL A 78 -3.79 9.43 17.12
N GLY A 79 -4.28 9.67 18.34
CA GLY A 79 -5.51 9.05 18.84
C GLY A 79 -6.73 9.35 17.97
N LEU A 80 -6.90 10.61 17.58
CA LEU A 80 -7.97 11.05 16.67
C LEU A 80 -7.80 10.42 15.28
N ALA A 81 -6.59 10.35 14.73
CA ALA A 81 -6.33 9.74 13.44
C ALA A 81 -6.69 8.25 13.43
N ILE A 82 -6.25 7.50 14.45
CA ILE A 82 -6.59 6.08 14.61
C ILE A 82 -8.10 5.93 14.78
N GLY A 83 -8.70 6.67 15.71
CA GLY A 83 -10.13 6.59 16.02
C GLY A 83 -11.03 6.99 14.86
N PHE A 84 -10.62 7.90 13.98
CA PHE A 84 -11.46 8.38 12.88
C PHE A 84 -11.44 7.47 11.64
N LEU A 85 -10.42 6.60 11.48
CA LEU A 85 -10.32 5.69 10.33
C LEU A 85 -11.60 4.87 10.05
N PRO A 86 -12.25 4.22 11.04
CA PRO A 86 -13.47 3.43 10.81
C PRO A 86 -14.66 4.25 10.30
N TRP A 87 -14.71 5.56 10.60
CA TRP A 87 -15.78 6.46 10.14
C TRP A 87 -15.68 6.77 8.65
N LEU A 88 -14.47 6.76 8.09
CA LEU A 88 -14.25 6.98 6.66
C LEU A 88 -14.72 5.77 5.83
N SER A 89 -14.48 4.56 6.34
CA SER A 89 -14.99 3.32 5.76
C SER A 89 -14.78 2.20 6.76
N TRP A 90 -15.74 1.28 6.82
CA TRP A 90 -15.70 0.14 7.73
C TRP A 90 -14.44 -0.73 7.52
N ARG A 91 -13.93 -0.85 6.28
CA ARG A 91 -12.70 -1.61 5.97
C ARG A 91 -11.44 -1.01 6.59
N TYR A 92 -11.45 0.28 6.92
CA TYR A 92 -10.35 0.94 7.61
C TYR A 92 -10.35 0.67 9.13
N ALA A 93 -11.36 -0.05 9.65
CA ALA A 93 -11.31 -0.60 11.00
C ALA A 93 -10.07 -1.48 11.20
N ILE A 94 -9.64 -2.22 10.17
CA ILE A 94 -8.42 -3.02 10.21
C ILE A 94 -7.19 -2.14 10.47
N LEU A 95 -7.08 -1.01 9.75
CA LEU A 95 -5.99 -0.05 9.93
C LEU A 95 -6.04 0.61 11.32
N SER A 96 -7.24 0.94 11.82
CA SER A 96 -7.43 1.47 13.17
C SER A 96 -6.94 0.47 14.23
N VAL A 97 -7.35 -0.79 14.13
CA VAL A 97 -6.98 -1.84 15.08
C VAL A 97 -5.48 -2.11 15.02
N THR A 98 -4.89 -2.28 13.84
CA THR A 98 -3.45 -2.55 13.72
C THR A 98 -2.61 -1.36 14.19
N ALA A 99 -3.01 -0.11 13.88
CA ALA A 99 -2.33 1.07 14.39
C ALA A 99 -2.40 1.17 15.92
N PHE A 100 -3.56 0.87 16.52
CA PHE A 100 -3.72 0.88 17.97
C PHE A 100 -2.90 -0.24 18.65
N LEU A 101 -2.87 -1.44 18.08
CA LEU A 101 -2.03 -2.54 18.57
C LEU A 101 -0.53 -2.20 18.46
N TYR A 102 -0.11 -1.58 17.36
CA TYR A 102 1.26 -1.10 17.21
C TYR A 102 1.61 -0.05 18.27
N PHE A 103 0.69 0.88 18.56
CA PHE A 103 0.84 1.83 19.64
C PHE A 103 0.98 1.13 21.01
N LEU A 104 0.11 0.17 21.35
CA LEU A 104 0.19 -0.56 22.61
C LEU A 104 1.51 -1.33 22.76
N ALA A 105 1.98 -1.97 21.69
CA ALA A 105 3.26 -2.65 21.67
C ALA A 105 4.42 -1.66 21.91
N GLY A 106 4.45 -0.56 21.14
CA GLY A 106 5.46 0.50 21.29
C GLY A 106 5.46 1.09 22.70
N TRP A 107 4.30 1.33 23.29
CA TRP A 107 4.17 1.88 24.64
C TRP A 107 4.75 0.96 25.69
N ARG A 108 4.50 -0.35 25.59
CA ARG A 108 5.03 -1.34 26.52
C ARG A 108 6.57 -1.40 26.47
N PHE A 109 7.16 -1.38 25.28
CA PHE A 109 8.62 -1.44 25.14
C PHE A 109 9.32 -0.17 25.62
N HIS A 110 8.78 1.01 25.29
CA HIS A 110 9.40 2.29 25.69
C HIS A 110 9.14 2.65 27.16
N ALA A 111 8.10 2.10 27.80
CA ALA A 111 7.89 2.30 29.23
C ALA A 111 8.96 1.61 30.11
N GLY A 112 9.63 0.59 29.58
CA GLY A 112 10.64 -0.20 30.28
C GLY A 112 12.09 0.23 30.04
N ASP A 113 12.38 0.98 28.98
CA ASP A 113 13.76 1.24 28.58
C ASP A 113 14.40 2.40 29.37
N LYS A 114 15.29 2.04 30.30
CA LYS A 114 16.14 2.99 31.05
C LYS A 114 17.48 3.24 30.33
N SER A 115 17.77 2.57 29.21
CA SER A 115 19.13 2.43 28.67
C SER A 115 19.50 3.41 27.54
N ASP A 116 18.56 4.17 27.00
CA ASP A 116 18.75 5.13 25.87
C ASP A 116 19.59 6.39 26.19
N GLY A 117 20.37 6.37 27.27
CA GLY A 117 21.29 7.47 27.61
C GLY A 117 22.38 7.70 26.56
N ASN A 118 22.75 6.69 25.77
CA ASN A 118 23.94 6.72 24.92
C ASN A 118 23.68 7.00 23.41
N GLU A 119 22.48 6.69 22.89
CA GLU A 119 22.14 6.93 21.46
C GLU A 119 21.71 8.38 21.17
N ARG A 120 21.55 9.22 22.20
CA ARG A 120 21.12 10.63 22.08
C ARG A 120 22.14 11.55 21.39
N SER A 121 23.35 11.08 21.13
CA SER A 121 24.43 11.90 20.54
C SER A 121 24.30 12.13 19.03
N ALA A 122 23.40 11.45 18.33
CA ALA A 122 23.27 11.56 16.87
C ALA A 122 22.31 12.66 16.39
N PHE A 123 21.48 13.24 17.27
CA PHE A 123 20.60 14.35 16.93
C PHE A 123 20.95 15.61 17.75
N PRO A 124 21.23 16.76 17.12
CA PRO A 124 21.55 17.99 17.83
C PRO A 124 20.29 18.55 18.49
N SER A 125 20.02 18.16 19.73
CA SER A 125 18.89 18.64 20.52
C SER A 125 19.33 19.74 21.50
N GLY A 126 19.18 21.00 21.11
CA GLY A 126 19.36 22.18 21.98
C GLY A 126 18.13 22.53 22.83
N GLY A 127 17.31 21.55 23.25
CA GLY A 127 16.02 21.81 23.90
C GLY A 127 15.84 21.06 25.22
N LEU A 128 15.34 21.78 26.24
CA LEU A 128 14.93 21.30 27.57
C LEU A 128 14.07 20.03 27.49
N VAL A 129 14.62 18.90 27.93
CA VAL A 129 13.92 17.60 27.95
C VAL A 129 13.22 17.39 29.29
N ALA A 130 11.88 17.45 29.30
CA ALA A 130 11.04 17.20 30.47
C ALA A 130 11.11 15.72 30.95
N PRO A 131 10.81 15.41 32.23
CA PRO A 131 10.92 14.05 32.79
C PRO A 131 9.88 13.07 32.22
N TRP A 132 10.38 12.04 31.52
CA TRP A 132 9.64 11.13 30.64
C TRP A 132 8.62 10.21 31.34
N LYS A 133 8.82 9.90 32.63
CA LYS A 133 7.92 8.98 33.37
C LYS A 133 6.51 9.52 33.56
N LYS A 134 6.33 10.85 33.63
CA LYS A 134 5.00 11.48 33.66
C LYS A 134 4.37 11.53 32.26
N LEU A 135 5.18 11.67 31.20
CA LEU A 135 4.69 11.75 29.82
C LEU A 135 4.09 10.43 29.32
N SER A 136 4.59 9.27 29.77
CA SER A 136 4.14 7.96 29.26
C SER A 136 2.70 7.59 29.63
N ARG A 137 2.19 8.05 30.79
CA ARG A 137 0.78 7.86 31.17
C ARG A 137 -0.14 8.82 30.42
N VAL A 138 0.30 10.06 30.23
CA VAL A 138 -0.45 11.08 29.51
C VAL A 138 -0.58 10.71 28.03
N SER A 139 0.48 10.22 27.38
CA SER A 139 0.43 9.77 25.99
C SER A 139 -0.55 8.61 25.79
N TRP A 140 -0.64 7.68 26.75
CA TRP A 140 -1.61 6.58 26.71
C TRP A 140 -3.04 7.09 26.71
N ALA A 141 -3.40 7.96 27.67
CA ALA A 141 -4.75 8.50 27.75
C ALA A 141 -5.11 9.31 26.50
N LEU A 142 -4.18 10.11 25.97
CA LEU A 142 -4.40 10.94 24.79
C LEU A 142 -4.60 10.14 23.49
N VAL A 143 -4.09 8.92 23.40
CA VAL A 143 -4.35 8.03 22.25
C VAL A 143 -5.55 7.13 22.50
N ALA A 144 -5.61 6.49 23.67
CA ALA A 144 -6.65 5.51 23.99
C ALA A 144 -8.04 6.14 24.13
N ALA A 145 -8.15 7.35 24.71
CA ALA A 145 -9.46 7.98 24.91
C ALA A 145 -10.17 8.32 23.58
N PRO A 146 -9.55 9.00 22.60
CA PRO A 146 -10.21 9.24 21.31
C PRO A 146 -10.59 7.96 20.57
N VAL A 147 -9.74 6.92 20.62
CA VAL A 147 -10.03 5.62 19.99
C VAL A 147 -11.22 4.95 20.68
N GLY A 148 -11.24 4.92 22.01
CA GLY A 148 -12.33 4.33 22.80
C GLY A 148 -13.65 5.07 22.60
N VAL A 149 -13.64 6.41 22.65
CA VAL A 149 -14.82 7.24 22.39
C VAL A 149 -15.35 6.99 20.97
N SER A 150 -14.46 6.96 19.98
CA SER A 150 -14.85 6.66 18.60
C SER A 150 -15.50 5.29 18.46
N ALA A 151 -14.93 4.25 19.07
CA ALA A 151 -15.48 2.89 19.04
C ALA A 151 -16.87 2.83 19.70
N LEU A 152 -17.06 3.49 20.84
CA LEU A 152 -18.36 3.58 21.52
C LEU A 152 -19.40 4.30 20.67
N LEU A 153 -19.03 5.42 20.05
CA LEU A 153 -19.91 6.17 19.16
C LEU A 153 -20.28 5.36 17.92
N LEU A 154 -19.34 4.61 17.35
CA LEU A 154 -19.61 3.75 16.19
C LEU A 154 -20.54 2.58 16.55
N ALA A 155 -20.36 1.98 17.73
CA ALA A 155 -21.24 0.94 18.24
C ALA A 155 -22.65 1.48 18.53
N ALA A 156 -22.76 2.67 19.14
CA ALA A 156 -24.04 3.33 19.39
C ALA A 156 -24.75 3.70 18.08
N TYR A 157 -24.02 4.24 17.11
CA TYR A 157 -24.53 4.54 15.77
C TYR A 157 -25.02 3.27 15.05
N SER A 158 -24.24 2.18 15.12
CA SER A 158 -24.63 0.89 14.55
C SER A 158 -25.86 0.33 15.24
N TRP A 159 -25.96 0.45 16.57
CA TRP A 159 -27.14 0.04 17.32
C TRP A 159 -28.38 0.81 16.88
N PHE A 160 -28.25 2.13 16.71
CA PHE A 160 -29.33 3.00 16.26
C PHE A 160 -29.86 2.60 14.87
N ILE A 161 -28.98 2.29 13.92
CA ILE A 161 -29.38 1.95 12.54
C ILE A 161 -29.81 0.49 12.38
N TYR A 162 -29.06 -0.44 12.97
CA TYR A 162 -29.18 -1.87 12.69
C TYR A 162 -29.79 -2.68 13.85
N GLY A 163 -30.05 -2.05 15.01
CA GLY A 163 -30.49 -2.74 16.23
C GLY A 163 -29.41 -3.61 16.89
N ARG A 164 -28.14 -3.46 16.48
CA ARG A 164 -26.99 -4.23 16.97
C ARG A 164 -25.69 -3.42 16.85
N PRO A 165 -24.68 -3.67 17.70
CA PRO A 165 -23.48 -2.83 17.76
C PRO A 165 -22.52 -3.03 16.57
N ILE A 166 -22.70 -4.09 15.79
CA ILE A 166 -21.91 -4.42 14.60
C ILE A 166 -22.88 -4.58 13.43
N PRO A 167 -22.66 -3.91 12.29
CA PRO A 167 -23.52 -4.04 11.12
C PRO A 167 -23.53 -5.50 10.60
N PRO A 168 -24.61 -5.94 9.93
CA PRO A 168 -24.60 -7.22 9.22
C PRO A 168 -23.40 -7.28 8.26
N PRO A 169 -22.67 -8.40 8.20
CA PRO A 169 -21.62 -8.58 7.21
C PRO A 169 -22.17 -8.91 5.82
N SER A 170 -23.47 -9.24 5.72
CA SER A 170 -24.14 -9.59 4.46
C SER A 170 -24.46 -8.35 3.64
N ILE A 171 -24.22 -8.43 2.33
CA ILE A 171 -24.58 -7.41 1.36
C ILE A 171 -25.92 -7.81 0.70
N PRO A 172 -27.03 -7.09 0.93
CA PRO A 172 -28.33 -7.42 0.34
C PRO A 172 -28.28 -7.51 -1.19
N GLU A 173 -27.50 -6.64 -1.83
CA GLU A 173 -27.32 -6.58 -3.29
C GLU A 173 -26.67 -7.86 -3.86
N LEU A 174 -26.01 -8.67 -3.02
CA LEU A 174 -25.40 -9.95 -3.39
C LEU A 174 -26.19 -11.14 -2.86
N GLY A 175 -27.49 -10.98 -2.63
CA GLY A 175 -28.35 -12.05 -2.12
C GLY A 175 -27.97 -12.50 -0.70
N GLY A 176 -27.38 -11.60 0.09
CA GLY A 176 -26.98 -11.89 1.47
C GLY A 176 -25.65 -12.65 1.60
N THR A 177 -24.88 -12.78 0.52
CA THR A 177 -23.54 -13.39 0.58
C THR A 177 -22.53 -12.51 1.31
N LEU A 178 -21.48 -13.14 1.84
CA LEU A 178 -20.38 -12.44 2.48
C LEU A 178 -19.46 -11.83 1.40
N PRO A 179 -19.05 -10.56 1.56
CA PRO A 179 -18.19 -9.88 0.60
C PRO A 179 -16.74 -10.39 0.54
N PHE A 180 -16.37 -11.31 1.42
CA PHE A 180 -15.00 -11.79 1.59
C PHE A 180 -14.95 -13.30 1.40
N VAL A 181 -13.85 -13.75 0.79
CA VAL A 181 -13.53 -15.19 0.66
C VAL A 181 -12.80 -15.76 1.88
N LEU A 182 -12.68 -14.98 2.97
CA LEU A 182 -12.01 -15.38 4.21
C LEU A 182 -13.03 -15.73 5.32
N PRO A 183 -12.80 -16.81 6.11
CA PRO A 183 -11.76 -17.82 5.93
C PRO A 183 -12.04 -18.68 4.69
N TRP A 184 -10.99 -19.15 4.00
CA TRP A 184 -11.14 -19.92 2.77
C TRP A 184 -11.84 -21.25 3.02
N SER A 185 -12.90 -21.54 2.27
CA SER A 185 -13.65 -22.80 2.37
C SER A 185 -13.11 -23.90 1.44
N GLY A 186 -12.17 -23.57 0.55
CA GLY A 186 -11.53 -24.50 -0.37
C GLY A 186 -10.56 -23.84 -1.33
N LEU A 187 -10.03 -24.63 -2.28
CA LEU A 187 -9.04 -24.17 -3.26
C LEU A 187 -9.54 -23.01 -4.13
N GLY A 188 -10.84 -22.97 -4.45
CA GLY A 188 -11.42 -21.89 -5.25
C GLY A 188 -11.34 -20.52 -4.54
N ASP A 189 -11.60 -20.48 -3.23
CA ASP A 189 -11.53 -19.25 -2.43
C ASP A 189 -10.08 -18.77 -2.27
N LEU A 190 -9.15 -19.72 -2.13
CA LEU A 190 -7.72 -19.43 -2.11
C LEU A 190 -7.23 -18.87 -3.45
N GLN A 191 -7.70 -19.42 -4.57
CA GLN A 191 -7.40 -18.91 -5.91
C GLN A 191 -7.96 -17.50 -6.12
N GLU A 192 -9.18 -17.23 -5.67
CA GLU A 192 -9.78 -15.90 -5.79
C GLU A 192 -9.06 -14.88 -4.89
N PHE A 193 -8.67 -15.27 -3.68
CA PHE A 193 -7.82 -14.46 -2.81
C PHE A 193 -6.46 -14.16 -3.44
N ALA A 194 -5.81 -15.16 -4.04
CA ALA A 194 -4.53 -14.98 -4.73
C ALA A 194 -4.68 -14.05 -5.93
N ARG A 195 -5.74 -14.24 -6.73
CA ARG A 195 -6.10 -13.38 -7.86
C ARG A 195 -6.31 -11.94 -7.41
N GLY A 196 -7.10 -11.71 -6.36
CA GLY A 196 -7.34 -10.37 -5.83
C GLY A 196 -6.08 -9.72 -5.27
N SER A 197 -5.30 -10.46 -4.49
CA SER A 197 -4.05 -9.97 -3.92
C SER A 197 -3.03 -9.58 -4.99
N LEU A 198 -2.87 -10.40 -6.04
CA LEU A 198 -1.98 -10.10 -7.16
C LEU A 198 -2.56 -8.99 -8.04
N GLY A 199 -3.87 -8.99 -8.26
CA GLY A 199 -4.58 -8.00 -9.04
C GLY A 199 -4.43 -6.58 -8.49
N LEU A 200 -4.41 -6.41 -7.16
CA LEU A 200 -4.15 -5.11 -6.52
C LEU A 200 -2.84 -4.44 -6.96
N PHE A 201 -1.84 -5.24 -7.35
CA PHE A 201 -0.54 -4.74 -7.78
C PHE A 201 -0.35 -4.80 -9.29
N PHE A 202 -0.78 -5.89 -9.92
CA PHE A 202 -0.40 -6.20 -11.28
C PHE A 202 -1.53 -6.03 -12.30
N ASP A 203 -2.80 -5.96 -11.89
CA ASP A 203 -3.90 -5.84 -12.86
C ASP A 203 -3.74 -4.62 -13.78
N ARG A 204 -3.86 -4.83 -15.10
CA ARG A 204 -3.71 -3.77 -16.10
C ARG A 204 -4.70 -2.62 -15.93
N GLN A 205 -5.87 -2.83 -15.32
CA GLN A 205 -6.89 -1.79 -15.14
C GLN A 205 -6.87 -1.21 -13.73
N ALA A 206 -6.77 -2.05 -12.70
CA ALA A 206 -6.90 -1.66 -11.30
C ALA A 206 -5.60 -1.75 -10.49
N GLY A 207 -4.55 -2.35 -11.04
CA GLY A 207 -3.30 -2.65 -10.34
C GLY A 207 -2.37 -1.45 -10.23
N LEU A 208 -1.67 -1.38 -9.09
CA LEU A 208 -0.76 -0.27 -8.78
C LEU A 208 0.40 -0.11 -9.78
N PHE A 209 1.05 -1.22 -10.18
CA PHE A 209 2.32 -1.17 -10.90
C PHE A 209 2.20 -0.82 -12.37
N PRO A 210 1.21 -1.31 -13.14
CA PRO A 210 1.01 -0.83 -14.51
C PRO A 210 0.81 0.69 -14.55
N LEU A 211 0.04 1.22 -13.59
CA LEU A 211 -0.33 2.64 -13.55
C LEU A 211 0.75 3.55 -12.99
N ALA A 212 1.55 3.03 -12.07
CA ALA A 212 2.60 3.76 -11.38
C ALA A 212 3.78 2.81 -11.06
N PRO A 213 4.61 2.47 -12.06
CA PRO A 213 5.68 1.49 -11.90
C PRO A 213 6.77 1.95 -10.90
N ILE A 214 6.78 3.24 -10.53
CA ILE A 214 7.63 3.78 -9.46
C ILE A 214 7.46 3.05 -8.12
N TYR A 215 6.28 2.48 -7.86
CA TYR A 215 6.05 1.70 -6.65
C TYR A 215 6.87 0.39 -6.60
N ILE A 216 7.32 -0.15 -7.74
CA ILE A 216 8.24 -1.30 -7.77
C ILE A 216 9.58 -0.93 -7.10
N LEU A 217 10.10 0.27 -7.37
CA LEU A 217 11.32 0.78 -6.72
C LEU A 217 11.08 1.02 -5.21
N SER A 218 9.89 1.48 -4.85
CA SER A 218 9.50 1.65 -3.44
C SER A 218 9.53 0.32 -2.68
N PHE A 219 9.10 -0.79 -3.30
CA PHE A 219 9.21 -2.14 -2.75
C PHE A 219 10.67 -2.60 -2.57
N GLY A 220 11.56 -2.29 -3.51
CA GLY A 220 13.00 -2.57 -3.34
C GLY A 220 13.57 -1.87 -2.10
N GLY A 221 13.21 -0.61 -1.89
CA GLY A 221 13.59 0.14 -0.69
C GLY A 221 12.96 -0.37 0.61
N LEU A 222 11.73 -0.91 0.56
CA LEU A 222 11.09 -1.58 1.70
C LEU A 222 11.94 -2.76 2.18
N LEU A 223 12.43 -3.60 1.27
CA LEU A 223 13.29 -4.74 1.60
C LEU A 223 14.62 -4.30 2.21
N LEU A 224 15.25 -3.24 1.67
CA LEU A 224 16.45 -2.63 2.27
C LEU A 224 16.17 -2.14 3.70
N GLY A 225 15.01 -1.52 3.90
CA GLY A 225 14.59 -0.98 5.19
C GLY A 225 14.38 -2.05 6.27
N LEU A 226 13.73 -3.16 5.90
CA LEU A 226 13.54 -4.31 6.80
C LEU A 226 14.86 -5.01 7.12
N ALA A 227 15.77 -5.10 6.14
CA ALA A 227 17.11 -5.66 6.32
C ALA A 227 18.10 -4.69 6.99
N SER A 228 17.68 -3.46 7.31
CA SER A 228 18.57 -2.45 7.87
C SER A 228 19.03 -2.85 9.28
N PRO A 229 20.34 -2.74 9.57
CA PRO A 229 20.86 -2.93 10.92
C PRO A 229 20.44 -1.79 11.85
N VAL A 230 20.10 -0.61 11.31
CA VAL A 230 19.70 0.55 12.10
C VAL A 230 18.28 0.38 12.63
N GLY A 231 18.16 0.28 13.95
CA GLY A 231 16.92 -0.09 14.64
C GLY A 231 15.73 0.82 14.31
N TRP A 232 15.94 2.14 14.24
CA TRP A 232 14.86 3.09 13.94
C TRP A 232 14.38 2.99 12.48
N VAL A 233 15.29 2.75 11.53
CA VAL A 233 14.92 2.49 10.12
C VAL A 233 14.06 1.24 10.06
N ARG A 234 14.55 0.11 10.60
CA ARG A 234 13.82 -1.15 10.63
C ARG A 234 12.45 -1.02 11.31
N ARG A 235 12.34 -0.19 12.36
CA ARG A 235 11.08 0.11 13.05
C ARG A 235 10.06 0.79 12.13
N ILE A 236 10.47 1.78 11.32
CA ILE A 236 9.57 2.45 10.35
C ILE A 236 9.02 1.45 9.35
N PHE A 237 9.90 0.65 8.75
CA PHE A 237 9.48 -0.32 7.74
C PHE A 237 8.66 -1.46 8.34
N GLY A 238 9.03 -1.94 9.53
CA GLY A 238 8.25 -2.91 10.30
C GLY A 238 6.85 -2.38 10.64
N ALA A 239 6.73 -1.12 11.06
CA ALA A 239 5.45 -0.46 11.29
C ALA A 239 4.62 -0.39 10.00
N SER A 240 5.21 0.12 8.91
CA SER A 240 4.53 0.20 7.61
C SER A 240 3.99 -1.16 7.16
N CYS A 241 4.79 -2.24 7.26
CA CYS A 241 4.33 -3.60 6.98
C CYS A 241 3.24 -4.06 7.93
N PHE A 242 3.41 -3.87 9.24
CA PHE A 242 2.44 -4.32 10.24
C PHE A 242 1.06 -3.67 10.06
N LEU A 243 1.03 -2.39 9.68
CA LEU A 243 -0.22 -1.67 9.44
C LEU A 243 -0.80 -2.00 8.05
N ALA A 244 0.02 -2.01 7.00
CA ALA A 244 -0.45 -2.17 5.62
C ALA A 244 -0.83 -3.61 5.27
N THR A 245 -0.06 -4.61 5.72
CA THR A 245 -0.24 -6.00 5.29
C THR A 245 -1.63 -6.55 5.64
N PRO A 246 -2.16 -6.45 6.87
CA PRO A 246 -3.49 -6.96 7.19
C PRO A 246 -4.58 -6.31 6.35
N TYR A 247 -4.46 -5.01 6.05
CA TYR A 247 -5.39 -4.29 5.21
C TYR A 247 -5.31 -4.72 3.74
N VAL A 248 -4.11 -4.88 3.19
CA VAL A 248 -3.91 -5.36 1.81
C VAL A 248 -4.41 -6.79 1.65
N LEU A 249 -4.15 -7.68 2.60
CA LEU A 249 -4.64 -9.06 2.57
C LEU A 249 -6.17 -9.10 2.67
N ALA A 250 -6.78 -8.36 3.59
CA ALA A 250 -8.24 -8.29 3.68
C ALA A 250 -8.85 -7.74 2.38
N THR A 251 -8.22 -6.73 1.78
CA THR A 251 -8.63 -6.19 0.49
C THR A 251 -8.49 -7.22 -0.63
N GLY A 252 -7.41 -7.98 -0.69
CA GLY A 252 -7.21 -9.03 -1.68
C GLY A 252 -8.23 -10.16 -1.56
N ALA A 253 -8.80 -10.35 -0.36
CA ALA A 253 -9.90 -11.29 -0.11
C ALA A 253 -11.30 -10.71 -0.39
N TYR A 254 -11.41 -9.44 -0.74
CA TYR A 254 -12.70 -8.79 -1.02
C TYR A 254 -13.10 -9.01 -2.48
N TYR A 255 -14.35 -9.43 -2.74
CA TYR A 255 -14.82 -9.69 -4.10
C TYR A 255 -14.69 -8.49 -5.06
N PHE A 256 -14.75 -7.26 -4.53
CA PHE A 256 -14.56 -6.04 -5.31
C PHE A 256 -13.19 -5.40 -5.06
N TRP A 257 -12.15 -6.21 -4.89
CA TRP A 257 -10.76 -5.76 -4.72
C TRP A 257 -10.33 -4.77 -5.83
N ASN A 258 -10.89 -4.90 -7.03
CA ASN A 258 -10.63 -4.04 -8.18
C ASN A 258 -11.19 -2.61 -8.04
N GLY A 259 -11.95 -2.30 -6.98
CA GLY A 259 -12.51 -0.98 -6.75
C GLY A 259 -13.94 -0.79 -7.28
N SER A 260 -14.47 -1.75 -8.04
CA SER A 260 -15.75 -1.64 -8.76
C SER A 260 -15.80 -0.34 -9.57
N TRP A 261 -16.84 0.47 -9.43
CA TRP A 261 -17.03 1.79 -10.07
C TRP A 261 -16.15 2.89 -9.48
N ALA A 262 -14.86 2.66 -9.30
CA ALA A 262 -13.96 3.67 -8.76
C ALA A 262 -12.68 3.75 -9.58
N PRO A 263 -11.90 4.82 -9.41
CA PRO A 263 -10.65 4.91 -10.11
C PRO A 263 -9.67 3.80 -9.77
N PRO A 264 -8.77 3.47 -10.71
CA PRO A 264 -7.80 2.42 -10.52
C PRO A 264 -6.97 2.51 -9.23
N ALA A 265 -6.52 1.36 -8.73
CA ALA A 265 -5.74 1.24 -7.49
C ALA A 265 -6.42 1.83 -6.24
N ARG A 266 -7.76 1.95 -6.26
CA ARG A 266 -8.60 2.43 -5.15
C ARG A 266 -8.13 1.90 -3.80
N MET A 267 -8.11 0.59 -3.69
CA MET A 267 -7.96 -0.03 -2.40
C MET A 267 -6.56 0.16 -1.84
N ILE A 268 -5.54 0.22 -2.69
CA ILE A 268 -4.16 0.38 -2.25
C ILE A 268 -3.77 1.84 -2.01
N THR A 269 -4.58 2.79 -2.48
CA THR A 269 -4.34 4.24 -2.35
C THR A 269 -4.06 4.66 -0.91
N VAL A 270 -4.73 4.01 0.05
CA VAL A 270 -4.58 4.31 1.48
C VAL A 270 -3.17 4.01 1.99
N VAL A 271 -2.56 2.93 1.53
CA VAL A 271 -1.22 2.49 1.97
C VAL A 271 -0.11 2.95 1.03
N ALA A 272 -0.45 3.40 -0.19
CA ALA A 272 0.50 3.81 -1.21
C ALA A 272 1.50 4.87 -0.71
N PRO A 273 1.14 5.91 0.07
CA PRO A 273 2.12 6.89 0.55
C PRO A 273 3.21 6.30 1.45
N LEU A 274 3.01 5.13 2.06
CA LEU A 274 4.05 4.45 2.85
C LEU A 274 5.24 4.02 1.97
N GLY A 275 5.03 3.87 0.65
CA GLY A 275 6.09 3.63 -0.34
C GLY A 275 7.14 4.74 -0.37
N ALA A 276 6.82 5.96 0.10
CA ALA A 276 7.75 7.07 0.21
C ALA A 276 8.99 6.71 1.04
N ALA A 277 8.81 5.96 2.14
CA ALA A 277 9.93 5.52 2.95
C ALA A 277 10.91 4.64 2.17
N GLY A 278 10.37 3.67 1.44
CA GLY A 278 11.16 2.76 0.61
C GLY A 278 11.90 3.50 -0.49
N LEU A 279 11.18 4.31 -1.28
CA LEU A 279 11.79 5.06 -2.37
C LEU A 279 12.90 6.00 -1.87
N ALA A 280 12.66 6.72 -0.77
CA ALA A 280 13.66 7.61 -0.19
C ALA A 280 14.91 6.85 0.28
N LEU A 281 14.73 5.72 0.97
CA LEU A 281 15.86 4.90 1.42
C LEU A 281 16.66 4.34 0.25
N LEU A 282 15.98 3.86 -0.80
CA LEU A 282 16.63 3.33 -2.00
C LEU A 282 17.48 4.41 -2.70
N LEU A 283 16.92 5.60 -2.89
CA LEU A 283 17.62 6.72 -3.53
C LEU A 283 18.75 7.27 -2.66
N ALA A 284 18.57 7.33 -1.34
CA ALA A 284 19.61 7.76 -0.41
C ALA A 284 20.81 6.79 -0.39
N SER A 285 20.54 5.50 -0.59
CA SER A 285 21.55 4.43 -0.58
C SER A 285 22.20 4.18 -1.93
N SER A 286 21.61 4.69 -3.02
CA SER A 286 22.11 4.43 -4.39
C SER A 286 23.14 5.50 -4.82
N PRO A 287 24.30 5.09 -5.37
CA PRO A 287 25.22 6.02 -6.02
C PRO A 287 24.53 6.79 -7.15
N ARG A 288 24.97 8.03 -7.41
CA ARG A 288 24.36 8.89 -8.46
C ARG A 288 24.47 8.30 -9.87
N ARG A 289 25.45 7.41 -10.10
CA ARG A 289 25.67 6.70 -11.37
C ARG A 289 24.99 5.32 -11.43
N SER A 290 24.29 4.92 -10.36
CA SER A 290 23.54 3.66 -10.34
C SER A 290 22.40 3.66 -11.37
N PRO A 291 22.05 2.50 -11.98
CA PRO A 291 20.87 2.37 -12.82
C PRO A 291 19.55 2.70 -12.08
N THR A 292 19.55 2.77 -10.74
CA THR A 292 18.40 3.26 -9.95
C THR A 292 17.90 4.61 -10.45
N TRP A 293 18.79 5.51 -10.87
CA TRP A 293 18.42 6.88 -11.29
C TRP A 293 17.73 6.93 -12.67
N PRO A 294 18.26 6.29 -13.72
CA PRO A 294 17.51 6.07 -14.96
C PRO A 294 16.18 5.36 -14.74
N LEU A 295 16.16 4.30 -13.90
CA LEU A 295 14.93 3.58 -13.59
C LEU A 295 13.90 4.48 -12.88
N LEU A 296 14.33 5.31 -11.93
CA LEU A 296 13.50 6.32 -11.29
C LEU A 296 12.87 7.23 -12.35
N LEU A 297 13.69 7.79 -13.25
CA LEU A 297 13.22 8.70 -14.29
C LEU A 297 12.19 8.04 -15.19
N VAL A 298 12.49 6.85 -15.72
CA VAL A 298 11.59 6.11 -16.62
C VAL A 298 10.28 5.77 -15.93
N THR A 299 10.34 5.15 -14.75
CA THR A 299 9.14 4.71 -14.02
C THR A 299 8.26 5.89 -13.55
N THR A 300 8.88 6.99 -13.15
CA THR A 300 8.16 8.23 -12.80
C THR A 300 7.51 8.85 -14.03
N THR A 301 8.23 8.94 -15.14
CA THR A 301 7.72 9.52 -16.39
C THR A 301 6.53 8.71 -16.90
N VAL A 302 6.61 7.38 -16.89
CA VAL A 302 5.47 6.51 -17.26
C VAL A 302 4.26 6.78 -16.36
N GLY A 303 4.45 6.81 -15.03
CA GLY A 303 3.36 7.07 -14.09
C GLY A 303 2.69 8.44 -14.28
N MET A 304 3.50 9.49 -14.51
CA MET A 304 3.01 10.84 -14.81
C MET A 304 2.31 10.94 -16.16
N LEU A 305 2.79 10.24 -17.19
CA LEU A 305 2.15 10.23 -18.51
C LEU A 305 0.79 9.53 -18.45
N VAL A 306 0.69 8.37 -17.78
CA VAL A 306 -0.60 7.70 -17.55
C VAL A 306 -1.56 8.62 -16.80
N MET A 307 -1.07 9.32 -15.77
CA MET A 307 -1.87 10.31 -15.05
C MET A 307 -2.28 11.50 -15.94
N GLY A 308 -1.38 11.99 -16.79
CA GLY A 308 -1.67 13.06 -17.75
C GLY A 308 -2.78 12.68 -18.73
N VAL A 309 -2.79 11.43 -19.21
CA VAL A 309 -3.89 10.88 -20.02
C VAL A 309 -5.20 10.89 -19.23
N MET A 310 -5.18 10.49 -17.95
CA MET A 310 -6.36 10.52 -17.09
C MET A 310 -6.88 11.93 -16.82
N VAL A 311 -6.01 12.92 -16.63
CA VAL A 311 -6.42 14.33 -16.47
C VAL A 311 -6.99 14.88 -17.78
N ALA A 312 -6.36 14.56 -18.92
CA ALA A 312 -6.81 15.02 -20.23
C ALA A 312 -8.15 14.38 -20.65
N ASN A 313 -8.40 13.13 -20.26
CA ASN A 313 -9.66 12.44 -20.43
C ASN A 313 -10.14 11.82 -19.12
N PRO A 314 -10.93 12.56 -18.31
CA PRO A 314 -11.42 12.09 -17.02
C PRO A 314 -12.27 10.80 -17.08
N LEU A 315 -12.84 10.44 -18.24
CA LEU A 315 -13.54 9.16 -18.39
C LEU A 315 -12.58 7.99 -18.15
N SER A 316 -11.30 8.14 -18.54
CA SER A 316 -10.28 7.12 -18.33
C SER A 316 -9.85 6.93 -16.88
N MET A 317 -10.34 7.77 -15.96
CA MET A 317 -10.25 7.51 -14.52
C MET A 317 -11.25 6.43 -14.08
N TRP A 318 -12.21 6.02 -14.90
CA TRP A 318 -13.23 5.04 -14.51
C TRP A 318 -13.01 3.70 -15.22
N PRO A 319 -13.44 2.57 -14.63
CA PRO A 319 -13.16 1.23 -15.14
C PRO A 319 -13.68 0.97 -16.56
N ILE A 320 -14.68 1.73 -16.98
CA ILE A 320 -15.34 1.62 -18.29
C ILE A 320 -14.36 1.92 -19.44
N SER A 321 -13.34 2.74 -19.18
CA SER A 321 -12.32 3.08 -20.16
C SER A 321 -10.94 2.99 -19.54
N SER A 322 -10.24 1.87 -19.80
CA SER A 322 -8.86 1.74 -19.38
C SER A 322 -7.98 2.78 -20.09
N PRO A 323 -7.09 3.50 -19.36
CA PRO A 323 -6.14 4.41 -19.99
C PRO A 323 -5.25 3.68 -21.01
N PHE A 324 -4.92 2.42 -20.76
CA PHE A 324 -4.13 1.60 -21.69
C PHE A 324 -4.89 1.25 -22.96
N LYS A 325 -6.22 1.04 -22.87
CA LYS A 325 -7.09 0.83 -24.03
C LYS A 325 -7.13 2.09 -24.90
N LEU A 326 -7.30 3.26 -24.27
CA LEU A 326 -7.27 4.54 -24.98
C LEU A 326 -5.92 4.81 -25.65
N ILE A 327 -4.82 4.50 -24.96
CA ILE A 327 -3.46 4.57 -25.53
C ILE A 327 -3.35 3.61 -26.73
N SER A 328 -3.74 2.34 -26.60
CA SER A 328 -3.63 1.36 -27.70
C SER A 328 -4.51 1.69 -28.91
N GLU A 329 -5.67 2.31 -28.69
CA GLU A 329 -6.61 2.68 -29.75
C GLU A 329 -6.24 4.02 -30.42
N SER A 330 -5.33 4.80 -29.84
CA SER A 330 -4.94 6.09 -30.40
C SER A 330 -4.26 5.94 -31.77
N PRO A 331 -4.80 6.55 -32.85
CA PRO A 331 -4.19 6.48 -34.18
C PRO A 331 -2.85 7.22 -34.25
N ALA A 332 -2.53 8.07 -33.27
CA ALA A 332 -1.30 8.85 -33.23
C ALA A 332 -0.06 8.04 -32.79
N LEU A 333 -0.23 6.79 -32.32
CA LEU A 333 0.88 6.00 -31.81
C LEU A 333 1.41 5.01 -32.87
N PRO A 334 2.74 4.98 -33.10
CA PRO A 334 3.36 4.14 -34.13
C PRO A 334 3.27 2.63 -33.82
N PHE A 335 2.90 2.25 -32.59
CA PHE A 335 2.74 0.86 -32.19
C PHE A 335 1.53 0.18 -32.84
N ARG A 336 0.48 0.96 -33.14
CA ARG A 336 -0.75 0.44 -33.74
C ARG A 336 -0.53 -0.09 -35.15
N GLU A 337 0.23 0.65 -35.97
CA GLU A 337 0.59 0.24 -37.33
C GLU A 337 1.43 -1.04 -37.37
N ARG A 338 2.16 -1.32 -36.28
CA ARG A 338 2.98 -2.53 -36.13
C ARG A 338 2.23 -3.70 -35.49
N GLY A 339 0.93 -3.56 -35.24
CA GLY A 339 0.11 -4.60 -34.62
C GLY A 339 0.45 -4.87 -33.15
N PHE A 340 1.19 -3.98 -32.47
CA PHE A 340 1.52 -4.17 -31.06
C PHE A 340 0.45 -3.54 -30.18
N ASN A 341 -0.36 -4.38 -29.53
CA ASN A 341 -1.37 -3.95 -28.58
C ASN A 341 -0.83 -3.99 -27.13
N LEU A 342 -0.41 -2.83 -26.61
CA LEU A 342 0.09 -2.70 -25.23
C LEU A 342 -0.92 -3.23 -24.19
N PHE A 343 -2.23 -3.11 -24.46
CA PHE A 343 -3.28 -3.55 -23.55
C PHE A 343 -3.33 -5.08 -23.40
N GLU A 344 -3.01 -5.83 -24.45
CA GLU A 344 -2.95 -7.30 -24.45
C GLU A 344 -1.66 -7.83 -23.82
N GLY A 345 -0.57 -7.04 -23.87
CA GLY A 345 0.71 -7.41 -23.27
C GLY A 345 0.76 -7.27 -21.74
N LEU A 346 -0.22 -6.58 -21.13
CA LEU A 346 -0.30 -6.38 -19.69
C LEU A 346 -1.20 -7.43 -19.02
N PRO A 347 -0.84 -7.92 -17.82
CA PRO A 347 -1.62 -8.93 -17.11
C PRO A 347 -3.03 -8.45 -16.74
N ALA A 348 -4.03 -9.33 -16.88
CA ALA A 348 -5.41 -9.07 -16.49
C ALA A 348 -5.86 -10.05 -15.39
N PHE A 349 -6.20 -9.54 -14.21
CA PHE A 349 -6.70 -10.33 -13.08
C PHE A 349 -8.20 -10.10 -12.85
N SER A 350 -8.72 -8.94 -13.22
CA SER A 350 -10.14 -8.60 -13.11
C SER A 350 -10.94 -9.14 -14.30
N SER A 351 -12.06 -9.80 -14.02
CA SER A 351 -13.00 -10.31 -15.02
C SER A 351 -13.97 -9.26 -15.55
N LEU A 352 -13.88 -8.01 -15.06
CA LEU A 352 -14.92 -6.99 -15.26
C LEU A 352 -15.20 -6.66 -16.74
N PHE A 353 -14.27 -6.90 -17.66
CA PHE A 353 -14.44 -6.42 -19.04
C PHE A 353 -14.02 -7.35 -20.18
N GLU A 354 -13.39 -8.50 -19.98
CA GLU A 354 -13.09 -9.40 -21.11
C GLU A 354 -12.77 -10.81 -20.61
N ALA A 355 -13.76 -11.69 -20.76
CA ALA A 355 -13.61 -13.13 -20.59
C ALA A 355 -12.80 -13.70 -21.76
N GLY A 356 -11.52 -13.92 -21.52
CA GLY A 356 -10.74 -14.96 -22.20
C GLY A 356 -10.02 -15.76 -21.12
N GLU A 357 -10.35 -17.05 -20.98
CA GLU A 357 -9.80 -17.97 -19.97
C GLU A 357 -8.27 -18.17 -20.00
N SER A 358 -7.52 -17.48 -20.87
CA SER A 358 -6.20 -17.94 -21.29
C SER A 358 -5.10 -16.91 -21.03
N SER A 359 -4.30 -17.13 -19.97
CA SER A 359 -2.86 -16.79 -19.84
C SER A 359 -2.34 -16.53 -18.41
N LEU A 360 -3.22 -16.60 -17.40
CA LEU A 360 -2.91 -16.22 -16.00
C LEU A 360 -1.53 -16.71 -15.47
N PRO A 361 -1.08 -17.96 -15.73
CA PRO A 361 0.17 -18.46 -15.16
C PRO A 361 1.43 -17.76 -15.71
N TRP A 362 1.55 -17.59 -17.03
CA TRP A 362 2.79 -17.05 -17.61
C TRP A 362 2.90 -15.55 -17.44
N GLN A 363 1.78 -14.81 -17.51
CA GLN A 363 1.76 -13.37 -17.30
C GLN A 363 2.16 -13.03 -15.85
N LEU A 364 1.68 -13.82 -14.89
CA LEU A 364 2.08 -13.72 -13.50
C LEU A 364 3.58 -13.98 -13.33
N VAL A 365 4.10 -15.06 -13.92
CA VAL A 365 5.53 -15.39 -13.87
C VAL A 365 6.37 -14.25 -14.48
N ALA A 366 5.99 -13.71 -15.63
CA ALA A 366 6.68 -12.59 -16.27
C ALA A 366 6.68 -11.33 -15.41
N CYS A 367 5.55 -11.01 -14.77
CA CYS A 367 5.44 -9.83 -13.91
C CYS A 367 6.23 -9.97 -12.61
N LEU A 368 6.18 -11.15 -11.96
CA LEU A 368 6.98 -11.46 -10.78
C LEU A 368 8.47 -11.49 -11.11
N ALA A 369 8.86 -12.11 -12.22
CA ALA A 369 10.24 -12.16 -12.66
C ALA A 369 10.76 -10.76 -13.03
N GLY A 370 9.98 -9.96 -13.77
CA GLY A 370 10.36 -8.61 -14.16
C GLY A 370 10.49 -7.66 -12.96
N SER A 371 9.50 -7.63 -12.07
CA SER A 371 9.57 -6.82 -10.85
C SER A 371 10.67 -7.31 -9.89
N GLY A 372 10.82 -8.63 -9.74
CA GLY A 372 11.88 -9.26 -8.95
C GLY A 372 13.28 -8.94 -9.48
N LEU A 373 13.46 -8.97 -10.80
CA LEU A 373 14.71 -8.59 -11.46
C LEU A 373 15.02 -7.11 -11.25
N LEU A 374 14.03 -6.22 -11.42
CA LEU A 374 14.20 -4.78 -11.16
C LEU A 374 14.60 -4.52 -9.71
N VAL A 375 13.94 -5.18 -8.77
CA VAL A 375 14.27 -5.08 -7.34
C VAL A 375 15.68 -5.62 -7.09
N ALA A 376 16.02 -6.82 -7.57
CA ALA A 376 17.34 -7.42 -7.39
C ALA A 376 18.46 -6.56 -7.96
N LEU A 377 18.24 -5.97 -9.14
CA LEU A 377 19.16 -5.04 -9.78
C LEU A 377 19.35 -3.78 -8.94
N CYS A 378 18.27 -3.16 -8.44
CA CYS A 378 18.37 -2.01 -7.55
C CYS A 378 19.10 -2.33 -6.24
N LEU A 379 18.83 -3.51 -5.66
CA LEU A 379 19.47 -3.97 -4.43
C LEU A 379 20.97 -4.20 -4.63
N SER A 380 21.38 -4.82 -5.74
CA SER A 380 22.80 -5.11 -5.99
C SER A 380 23.66 -3.85 -6.06
N PHE A 381 23.14 -2.77 -6.64
CA PHE A 381 23.82 -1.46 -6.68
C PHE A 381 23.71 -0.66 -5.38
N ALA A 382 22.65 -0.84 -4.59
CA ALA A 382 22.56 -0.23 -3.27
C ALA A 382 23.63 -0.78 -2.30
N TYR A 383 24.08 -2.03 -2.49
CA TYR A 383 25.13 -2.65 -1.69
C TYR A 383 26.55 -2.43 -2.22
N SER A 384 26.73 -1.95 -3.45
CA SER A 384 28.06 -1.90 -4.10
C SER A 384 28.93 -0.74 -3.62
N GLU A 385 28.34 0.35 -3.13
CA GLU A 385 29.11 1.39 -2.46
C GLU A 385 28.80 1.37 -0.96
N PRO A 386 29.82 1.37 -0.08
CA PRO A 386 29.60 1.72 1.30
C PRO A 386 29.09 3.15 1.29
N VAL A 387 27.77 3.31 1.44
CA VAL A 387 27.17 4.60 1.74
C VAL A 387 28.03 5.16 2.86
N ARG A 388 28.72 6.26 2.57
CA ARG A 388 29.37 7.08 3.58
C ARG A 388 28.32 8.08 4.02
N PRO A 389 27.37 7.75 4.92
CA PRO A 389 26.82 8.83 5.70
C PRO A 389 27.99 9.39 6.51
N ALA A 390 27.88 10.65 6.87
CA ALA A 390 28.68 11.14 7.97
C ALA A 390 28.51 10.17 9.16
N ARG A 391 29.54 9.34 9.39
CA ARG A 391 29.91 8.68 10.65
C ARG A 391 29.35 7.31 11.14
N ILE A 392 28.43 6.56 10.53
CA ILE A 392 27.78 5.42 11.29
C ILE A 392 27.75 4.01 10.63
N TRP A 393 28.45 3.70 9.53
CA TRP A 393 28.25 2.37 8.88
C TRP A 393 29.53 1.55 8.65
N ARG A 394 29.65 0.43 9.37
CA ARG A 394 30.38 -0.78 8.97
C ARG A 394 29.38 -1.94 8.93
N THR A 395 28.89 -2.29 7.75
CA THR A 395 27.92 -3.39 7.56
C THR A 395 28.61 -4.71 7.21
N ARG A 396 28.15 -5.79 7.84
CA ARG A 396 28.40 -7.18 7.42
C ARG A 396 27.54 -7.47 6.18
N ARG A 397 28.13 -8.13 5.16
CA ARG A 397 27.41 -8.61 3.97
C ARG A 397 26.41 -9.70 4.39
N ILE A 398 25.12 -9.49 4.16
CA ILE A 398 24.09 -10.53 4.31
C ILE A 398 23.87 -11.16 2.92
N PRO A 399 23.86 -12.50 2.78
CA PRO A 399 23.61 -13.16 1.50
C PRO A 399 22.11 -13.12 1.15
N LEU A 400 21.65 -11.98 0.63
CA LEU A 400 20.25 -11.73 0.24
C LEU A 400 19.76 -12.59 -0.94
N LEU A 401 20.69 -13.15 -1.73
CA LEU A 401 20.39 -14.08 -2.82
C LEU A 401 19.66 -15.35 -2.34
N GLY A 402 19.94 -15.81 -1.11
CA GLY A 402 19.24 -16.97 -0.54
C GLY A 402 17.78 -16.70 -0.16
N LEU A 403 17.47 -15.47 0.29
CA LEU A 403 16.11 -15.08 0.67
C LEU A 403 15.20 -14.94 -0.56
N LEU A 404 15.72 -14.37 -1.64
CA LEU A 404 14.98 -14.24 -2.91
C LEU A 404 14.73 -15.63 -3.53
N ALA A 405 15.70 -16.53 -3.51
CA ALA A 405 15.51 -17.90 -4.00
C ALA A 405 14.42 -18.67 -3.21
N ALA A 406 14.33 -18.47 -1.90
CA ALA A 406 13.31 -19.11 -1.05
C ALA A 406 11.88 -18.57 -1.29
N ILE A 407 11.75 -17.26 -1.58
CA ILE A 407 10.44 -16.64 -1.87
C ILE A 407 9.91 -17.06 -3.24
N PHE A 408 10.79 -17.23 -4.24
CA PHE A 408 10.37 -17.52 -5.61
C PHE A 408 10.37 -19.02 -5.98
N GLY A 409 11.11 -19.88 -5.26
CA GLY A 409 11.22 -21.30 -5.57
C GLY A 409 10.04 -22.19 -5.14
N GLY A 410 9.20 -21.74 -4.19
CA GLY A 410 8.16 -22.58 -3.58
C GLY A 410 6.82 -22.72 -4.33
N SER A 411 6.61 -21.98 -5.42
CA SER A 411 5.27 -21.78 -6.01
C SER A 411 4.97 -22.65 -7.25
N MET A 412 5.86 -23.59 -7.61
CA MET A 412 5.91 -24.18 -8.96
C MET A 412 5.28 -25.57 -9.13
N LEU A 413 4.71 -26.22 -8.10
CA LEU A 413 4.46 -27.68 -8.17
C LEU A 413 3.02 -28.20 -7.96
N GLY A 414 1.97 -27.40 -8.16
CA GLY A 414 0.66 -28.05 -8.31
C GLY A 414 -0.54 -27.15 -8.42
N LEU A 415 -0.96 -26.84 -9.65
CA LEU A 415 -2.32 -26.38 -9.95
C LEU A 415 -2.74 -26.79 -11.37
N VAL A 416 -3.17 -28.03 -11.54
CA VAL A 416 -4.22 -28.45 -12.51
C VAL A 416 -4.98 -29.58 -11.81
N PRO A 417 -6.27 -29.42 -11.45
CA PRO A 417 -7.32 -29.86 -12.38
C PRO A 417 -8.69 -29.13 -12.33
N GLY A 418 -9.32 -29.01 -13.51
CA GLY A 418 -10.74 -29.34 -13.76
C GLY A 418 -11.84 -28.33 -13.41
N GLU A 419 -12.03 -27.27 -14.20
CA GLU A 419 -13.10 -26.26 -14.03
C GLU A 419 -14.47 -26.58 -14.68
N HIS A 420 -14.77 -27.83 -15.08
CA HIS A 420 -16.07 -28.16 -15.69
C HIS A 420 -17.26 -28.25 -14.72
N GLY A 421 -17.07 -28.06 -13.41
CA GLY A 421 -18.12 -28.23 -12.40
C GLY A 421 -18.99 -27.00 -12.11
N ARG A 422 -18.44 -25.78 -12.19
CA ARG A 422 -19.10 -24.58 -11.63
C ARG A 422 -20.10 -23.91 -12.57
N VAL A 423 -19.85 -23.91 -13.88
CA VAL A 423 -20.82 -23.39 -14.88
C VAL A 423 -22.14 -24.16 -14.83
N ARG A 424 -22.08 -25.49 -14.63
CA ARG A 424 -23.28 -26.34 -14.51
C ARG A 424 -24.07 -26.09 -13.23
N ALA A 425 -23.45 -25.63 -12.14
CA ALA A 425 -24.16 -25.36 -10.89
C ALA A 425 -24.95 -24.03 -10.97
N GLN A 426 -24.37 -23.01 -11.62
CA GLN A 426 -25.01 -21.70 -11.81
C GLN A 426 -26.09 -21.75 -12.90
N GLU A 427 -25.90 -22.55 -13.97
CA GLU A 427 -26.96 -22.88 -14.93
C GLU A 427 -28.09 -23.70 -14.33
N ARG A 428 -27.80 -24.64 -13.42
CA ARG A 428 -28.84 -25.41 -12.73
C ARG A 428 -29.67 -24.52 -11.80
N ALA A 429 -29.03 -23.64 -11.03
CA ALA A 429 -29.72 -22.72 -10.12
C ALA A 429 -30.59 -21.69 -10.86
N SER A 430 -30.13 -21.19 -12.01
CA SER A 430 -30.92 -20.30 -12.87
C SER A 430 -32.06 -21.02 -13.59
N ARG A 431 -31.85 -22.27 -14.04
CA ARG A 431 -32.94 -23.10 -14.59
C ARG A 431 -33.99 -23.48 -13.54
N SER A 432 -33.61 -23.80 -12.31
CA SER A 432 -34.58 -24.10 -11.25
C SER A 432 -35.33 -22.85 -10.77
N ALA A 433 -34.72 -21.66 -10.79
CA ALA A 433 -35.42 -20.41 -10.54
C ALA A 433 -36.39 -20.02 -11.68
N ALA A 434 -36.04 -20.33 -12.93
CA ALA A 434 -36.91 -20.08 -14.09
C ALA A 434 -38.08 -21.06 -14.21
N LEU A 435 -37.96 -22.28 -13.65
CA LEU A 435 -39.03 -23.29 -13.62
C LEU A 435 -39.98 -23.13 -12.42
N ALA A 436 -39.61 -22.31 -11.44
CA ALA A 436 -40.42 -22.03 -10.24
C ALA A 436 -41.33 -20.80 -10.38
N ASN A 437 -41.19 -20.05 -11.48
CA ASN A 437 -42.10 -18.99 -11.93
C ASN A 437 -42.87 -19.48 -13.15
#